data_AF-D4DU40-F1
#
_entry.id   AF-D4DU40-F1
#
_cell.length_a   1.000
_cell.length_b   1.000
_cell.length_c   1.000
_cell.angle_alpha   90.00
_cell.angle_beta   90.00
_cell.angle_gamma   90.00
#
_symmetry.space_group_name_H-M   'P 1'
#
loop_
_entity.id
_entity.type
_entity.pdbx_description
1 polymer ?
#
loop_
_entity_poly.entity_id
_entity_poly.type
_entity_poly.pdbx_seq_one_letter_code
_entity_poly.pdbx_strand_id
1 'polypeptide(L)' 'MAALSDTGIHKTETVLMPVSEKYGIPLAQLGQVWQIQEPEGHWQGVITGITLTVESENGAPKITQSAVIDRYMDK' A
#
# COMPACT_ATOMS: atom_id res chain seq x y z
N MET A 1 0.22 -22.58 -11.14
CA MET A 1 -0.61 -21.71 -10.29
C MET A 1 -0.16 -21.96 -8.87
N ALA A 2 0.70 -21.10 -8.32
CA ALA A 2 1.20 -21.25 -6.96
C ALA A 2 0.07 -20.85 -6.01
N ALA A 3 -0.34 -21.79 -5.17
CA ALA A 3 -1.31 -21.55 -4.12
C ALA A 3 -0.71 -20.53 -3.14
N LEU A 4 -1.34 -19.37 -3.06
CA LEU A 4 -1.24 -18.46 -1.92
C LEU A 4 -1.57 -19.28 -0.68
N SER A 5 -0.67 -19.33 0.32
CA SER A 5 -0.81 -20.01 1.63
C SER A 5 -0.19 -21.41 1.73
N ASP A 6 1.09 -21.51 2.08
CA ASP A 6 1.63 -22.70 2.78
C ASP A 6 2.25 -22.35 4.15
N THR A 7 2.13 -21.10 4.61
CA THR A 7 2.55 -20.70 5.97
C THR A 7 1.45 -20.06 6.82
N GLY A 8 0.35 -19.58 6.22
CA GLY A 8 -0.81 -19.05 6.95
C GLY A 8 -0.57 -17.78 7.77
N ILE A 9 0.63 -17.18 7.71
CA ILE A 9 0.94 -15.92 8.40
C ILE A 9 0.97 -14.82 7.36
N HIS A 10 -0.16 -14.18 7.16
CA HIS A 10 -0.25 -12.90 6.48
C HIS A 10 -0.45 -11.79 7.52
N LYS A 11 0.11 -10.61 7.26
CA LYS A 11 -0.16 -9.43 8.07
C LYS A 11 -0.75 -8.34 7.19
N THR A 12 -1.93 -7.87 7.58
CA THR A 12 -2.52 -6.68 6.98
C THR A 12 -1.77 -5.45 7.48
N GLU A 13 -1.10 -4.75 6.58
CA GLU A 13 -0.48 -3.45 6.84
C GLU A 13 -1.22 -2.36 6.09
N THR A 14 -1.42 -1.22 6.73
CA THR A 14 -2.09 -0.07 6.12
C THR A 14 -1.07 1.03 5.91
N VAL A 15 -0.88 1.42 4.65
CA VAL A 15 0.11 2.42 4.25
C VAL A 15 -0.61 3.68 3.81
N LEU A 16 -0.39 4.76 4.56
CA LEU A 16 -0.95 6.08 4.31
C LEU A 16 0.06 6.95 3.58
N MET A 17 -0.30 7.44 2.41
CA MET A 17 0.57 8.28 1.58
C MET A 17 -0.23 9.43 0.95
N PRO A 18 0.35 10.63 0.85
CA PRO A 18 -0.24 11.70 0.07
C PRO A 18 -0.14 11.34 -1.42
N VAL A 19 -1.27 11.38 -2.12
CA VAL A 19 -1.29 11.32 -3.58
C VAL A 19 -0.87 12.68 -4.09
N SER A 20 0.31 12.73 -4.68
CA SER A 20 0.91 13.96 -5.14
C SER A 20 1.73 13.64 -6.37
N GLU A 21 1.40 14.29 -7.48
CA GLU A 21 2.20 14.22 -8.71
C GLU A 21 3.65 14.66 -8.44
N LYS A 22 3.86 15.56 -7.47
CA LYS A 22 5.18 16.05 -7.06
C LYS A 22 6.08 14.96 -6.46
N TYR A 23 5.50 13.93 -5.84
CA TYR A 23 6.24 12.80 -5.27
C TYR A 23 6.23 11.56 -6.16
N GLY A 24 5.55 11.62 -7.32
CA GLY A 24 5.52 10.52 -8.29
C GLY A 24 4.95 9.22 -7.73
N ILE A 25 4.17 9.27 -6.64
CA ILE A 25 3.53 8.09 -6.05
C ILE A 25 2.25 7.85 -6.85
N PRO A 26 2.21 6.83 -7.73
CA PRO A 26 1.00 6.51 -8.47
C PRO A 26 -0.09 6.06 -7.50
N LEU A 27 -1.34 6.19 -7.94
CA LEU A 27 -2.46 5.59 -7.23
C LEU A 27 -2.22 4.08 -7.10
N ALA A 28 -2.42 3.57 -5.89
CA ALA A 28 -2.44 2.14 -5.64
C ALA A 28 -3.52 1.49 -6.50
N GLN A 29 -3.31 0.25 -6.91
CA GLN A 29 -4.33 -0.55 -7.59
C GLN A 29 -4.56 -1.86 -6.84
N LEU A 30 -5.83 -2.27 -6.75
CA LEU A 30 -6.17 -3.55 -6.14
C LEU A 30 -5.48 -4.69 -6.91
N GLY A 31 -4.88 -5.62 -6.17
CA GLY A 31 -4.11 -6.73 -6.74
C GLY A 31 -2.69 -6.36 -7.19
N GLN A 32 -2.30 -5.08 -7.11
CA GLN A 32 -0.91 -4.69 -7.36
C GLN A 32 -0.02 -5.15 -6.21
N VAL A 33 1.15 -5.69 -6.56
CA VAL A 33 2.18 -6.05 -5.57
C VAL A 33 3.07 -4.84 -5.35
N TRP A 34 3.25 -4.45 -4.09
CA TRP A 34 4.18 -3.42 -3.68
C TRP A 34 5.33 -4.04 -2.89
N GLN A 35 6.53 -3.52 -3.13
CA GLN A 35 7.69 -3.75 -2.29
C GLN A 35 7.96 -2.48 -1.49
N ILE A 36 7.91 -2.58 -0.17
CA ILE A 36 8.18 -1.48 0.74
C ILE A 36 9.56 -1.68 1.33
N GLN A 37 10.38 -0.64 1.20
CA GLN A 37 11.74 -0.60 1.73
C GLN A 37 11.71 0.07 3.10
N GLU A 38 12.10 -0.67 4.13
CA GLU A 38 12.28 -0.19 5.49
C GLU A 38 13.78 -0.16 5.84
N PRO A 39 14.19 0.59 6.88
CA PRO A 39 15.60 0.58 7.31
C PRO A 39 16.11 -0.81 7.69
N GLU A 40 15.23 -1.66 8.21
CA GLU A 40 15.55 -3.01 8.72
C GLU A 40 15.39 -4.11 7.66
N GLY A 41 14.95 -3.79 6.44
CA GLY A 41 14.74 -4.76 5.37
C GLY A 41 13.78 -4.28 4.30
N HIS A 42 13.35 -5.19 3.44
CA HIS A 42 12.23 -4.92 2.54
C HIS A 42 11.18 -5.99 2.74
N TRP A 43 9.94 -5.63 2.47
CA TRP A 43 8.86 -6.59 2.46
C TRP A 43 7.97 -6.36 1.26
N GLN A 44 7.30 -7.40 0.84
CA GLN A 44 6.40 -7.38 -0.30
C GLN A 44 5.00 -7.75 0.15
N GLY A 45 4.00 -7.22 -0.53
CA GLY A 45 2.62 -7.56 -0.27
C GLY A 45 1.70 -7.14 -1.40
N VAL A 46 0.50 -7.71 -1.41
CA VAL A 46 -0.53 -7.41 -2.41
C VAL A 46 -1.54 -6.43 -1.86
N ILE A 47 -1.91 -5.42 -2.63
CA ILE A 47 -2.92 -4.45 -2.23
C ILE A 47 -4.30 -5.12 -2.28
N THR A 48 -4.96 -5.20 -1.12
CA THR A 48 -6.29 -5.80 -0.95
C THR A 48 -7.40 -4.77 -0.71
N GLY A 49 -7.03 -3.54 -0.37
CA GLY A 49 -7.98 -2.44 -0.16
C GLY A 49 -7.34 -1.10 -0.46
N ILE A 50 -8.13 -0.16 -0.97
CA ILE A 50 -7.68 1.22 -1.22
C ILE A 50 -8.79 2.16 -0.79
N THR A 51 -8.42 3.14 0.03
CA THR A 51 -9.30 4.25 0.41
C THR A 51 -8.63 5.55 -0.01
N LEU A 52 -9.36 6.36 -0.78
CA LEU A 52 -8.93 7.70 -1.17
C LEU A 52 -9.75 8.72 -0.40
N THR A 53 -9.06 9.60 0.29
CA THR A 53 -9.63 10.73 1.01
C THR A 53 -9.23 12.00 0.28
N VAL A 54 -10.21 12.79 -0.14
CA VAL A 54 -9.98 14.09 -0.78
C VAL A 54 -10.47 15.17 0.17
N GLU A 55 -9.54 16.00 0.63
CA GLU A 55 -9.79 17.11 1.52
C GLU A 55 -9.35 18.42 0.86
N SER A 56 -9.95 19.54 1.26
CA SER A 56 -9.51 20.86 0.81
C SER A 56 -8.78 21.55 1.96
N GLU A 57 -7.47 21.71 1.84
CA GLU A 57 -6.63 22.37 2.83
C GLU A 57 -6.12 23.69 2.22
N ASN A 58 -6.50 24.83 2.81
CA ASN A 58 -6.12 26.17 2.32
C ASN A 58 -6.48 26.47 0.84
N GLY A 59 -7.58 25.91 0.35
CA GLY A 59 -8.04 26.10 -1.04
C GLY A 59 -7.31 25.24 -2.08
N ALA A 60 -6.41 24.36 -1.65
CA ALA A 60 -5.79 23.34 -2.50
C ALA A 60 -6.37 21.94 -2.17
N PRO A 61 -6.63 21.11 -3.20
CA PRO A 61 -7.04 19.73 -2.97
C PRO A 61 -5.85 18.92 -2.43
N LYS A 62 -6.06 18.31 -1.27
CA LYS A 62 -5.16 17.36 -0.63
C LYS A 62 -5.76 15.98 -0.78
N ILE A 63 -5.09 15.12 -1.52
CA ILE A 63 -5.52 13.75 -1.75
C ILE A 63 -4.63 12.85 -0.90
N THR A 64 -5.24 12.07 -0.03
CA THR A 64 -4.56 11.06 0.79
C THR A 64 -5.05 9.69 0.41
N GLN A 65 -4.12 8.77 0.19
CA GLN A 65 -4.37 7.38 -0.13
C GLN A 65 -4.00 6.51 1.05
N SER A 66 -4.91 5.64 1.44
CA SER A 66 -4.66 4.54 2.34
C SER A 66 -4.70 3.24 1.53
N ALA A 67 -3.58 2.57 1.38
CA ALA A 67 -3.48 1.26 0.75
C ALA A 67 -3.39 0.18 1.83
N VAL A 68 -4.35 -0.73 1.84
CA VAL A 68 -4.35 -1.94 2.66
C VAL A 68 -3.59 -3.00 1.90
N ILE A 69 -2.49 -3.47 2.48
CA ILE A 69 -1.54 -4.39 1.88
C ILE A 69 -1.53 -5.66 2.70
N ASP A 70 -1.74 -6.78 2.03
CA ASP A 70 -1.52 -8.10 2.58
C ASP A 70 -0.04 -8.47 2.40
N ARG A 71 0.74 -8.32 3.47
CA ARG A 71 2.18 -8.54 3.50
C ARG A 71 2.51 -10.03 3.52
N TYR A 72 3.42 -10.42 2.61
CA TYR A 72 4.08 -11.70 2.64
C TYR A 72 5.07 -11.75 3.80
N MET A 73 4.80 -12.62 4.76
CA MET A 73 5.77 -13.02 5.78
C MET A 73 6.53 -14.21 5.21
N ASP A 74 7.48 -13.93 4.32
CA ASP A 74 8.39 -14.96 3.85
C ASP A 74 9.26 -15.44 5.02
N LYS A 75 9.61 -16.73 5.01
CA LYS A 75 10.23 -17.44 6.14
C LYS A 75 11.76 -17.50 6.02
#